data_AF-A0AAD4HEZ8-F1
#
_entry.id   AF-A0AAD4HEZ8-F1
#
_cell.length_a   1.000
_cell.length_b   1.000
_cell.length_c   1.000
_cell.angle_alpha   90.00
_cell.angle_beta   90.00
_cell.angle_gamma   90.00
#
_symmetry.space_group_name_H-M   'P 1'
#
loop_
_entity.id
_entity.type
_entity.pdbx_description
1 polymer ?
#
loop_
_entity_poly.entity_id
_entity_poly.type
_entity_poly.pdbx_seq_one_letter_code
_entity_poly.pdbx_strand_id
1 'polypeptide(L)'
;MELAALPILGGAHDVSALALELELPNFPTMIQQFLYDQLHVGDHEAPDFDPVAVPSFMGRVVFSSAAGSFHAPSDLSGTGGMQREHIQATTSW
;
A
#
# COMPACT_ATOMS: atom_id res chain seq x y z
N MET A 1 20.04 29.14 -5.74
CA MET A 1 18.73 28.51 -5.47
C MET A 1 18.94 27.04 -5.78
N GLU A 2 19.40 26.30 -4.78
CA GLU A 2 19.91 24.93 -4.93
C GLU A 2 18.73 23.98 -4.72
N LEU A 3 18.15 23.48 -5.82
CA LEU A 3 17.23 22.35 -5.75
C LEU A 3 18.08 21.11 -5.47
N ALA A 4 18.06 20.64 -4.23
CA ALA A 4 18.55 19.32 -3.89
C ALA A 4 17.64 18.28 -4.57
N ALA A 5 18.00 17.89 -5.79
CA ALA A 5 17.52 16.67 -6.39
C ALA A 5 18.12 15.51 -5.60
N LEU A 6 17.41 15.07 -4.56
CA LEU A 6 17.75 13.80 -3.91
C LEU A 6 17.64 12.70 -4.97
N PRO A 7 18.69 11.87 -5.12
CA PRO A 7 18.68 10.83 -6.13
C PRO A 7 17.52 9.89 -5.82
N ILE A 8 16.67 9.66 -6.81
CA ILE A 8 15.62 8.65 -6.80
C ILE A 8 16.32 7.29 -6.82
N LEU A 9 16.86 6.88 -5.67
CA LEU A 9 17.51 5.60 -5.48
C LEU A 9 16.43 4.62 -5.05
N GLY A 10 15.82 3.92 -6.02
CA GLY A 10 15.01 2.72 -5.80
C GLY A 10 14.24 2.73 -4.49
N GLY A 11 13.13 3.49 -4.47
CA GLY A 11 12.42 3.95 -3.27
C GLY A 11 12.35 2.94 -2.13
N ALA A 12 12.42 3.48 -0.91
CA ALA A 12 12.35 2.71 0.32
C ALA A 12 11.17 1.73 0.27
N HIS A 13 11.50 0.46 0.03
CA HIS A 13 10.52 -0.61 -0.05
C HIS A 13 10.33 -1.29 1.30
N ASP A 14 11.20 -0.97 2.27
CA ASP A 14 11.07 -1.35 3.66
C ASP A 14 10.29 -0.27 4.43
N VAL A 15 9.46 -0.71 5.36
CA VAL A 15 8.60 0.17 6.17
C VAL A 15 9.41 1.20 6.95
N SER A 16 10.57 0.80 7.47
CA SER A 16 11.43 1.66 8.29
C SER A 16 12.08 2.75 7.44
N ALA A 17 12.53 2.39 6.24
CA ALA A 17 13.10 3.33 5.29
C ALA A 17 12.03 4.31 4.77
N LEU A 18 10.79 3.83 4.55
CA LEU A 18 9.69 4.67 4.11
C LEU A 18 9.22 5.63 5.22
N ALA A 19 9.23 5.18 6.48
CA ALA A 19 8.96 6.03 7.64
C ALA A 19 9.94 7.21 7.73
N LEU A 20 11.21 6.98 7.39
CA LEU A 20 12.24 8.02 7.37
C LEU A 20 12.05 8.96 6.18
N GLU A 21 11.78 8.44 4.99
CA GLU A 21 11.55 9.24 3.77
C GLU A 21 10.30 10.13 3.87
N LEU A 22 9.23 9.63 4.51
CA LEU A 22 7.99 10.38 4.73
C LEU A 22 8.03 11.28 5.98
N GLU A 23 9.12 11.27 6.75
CA GLU A 23 9.23 11.94 8.06
C GLU A 23 8.11 11.53 9.05
N LEU A 24 7.64 10.27 8.94
CA LEU A 24 6.56 9.70 9.74
C LEU A 24 7.09 8.55 10.61
N PRO A 25 7.63 8.83 11.81
CA PRO A 25 8.20 7.79 12.68
C PRO A 25 7.17 6.76 13.17
N ASN A 26 5.89 7.12 13.19
CA ASN A 26 4.76 6.28 13.60
C ASN A 26 4.15 5.45 12.45
N PHE A 27 4.68 5.56 11.24
CA PHE A 27 4.20 4.83 10.07
C PHE A 27 4.12 3.29 10.28
N PRO A 28 5.10 2.61 10.92
CA PRO A 28 4.99 1.18 11.18
C PRO A 28 3.81 0.83 12.10
N THR A 29 3.52 1.66 13.10
CA THR A 29 2.38 1.47 14.02
C THR A 29 1.06 1.69 13.31
N MET A 30 0.98 2.66 12.40
CA MET A 30 -0.21 2.89 11.59
C MET A 30 -0.55 1.69 10.71
N ILE A 31 0.46 1.05 10.10
CA ILE A 31 0.25 -0.18 9.32
C ILE A 31 -0.26 -1.31 10.22
N GLN A 32 0.31 -1.48 11.41
CA GLN A 32 -0.13 -2.49 12.37
C GLN A 32 -1.60 -2.29 12.76
N GLN A 33 -1.99 -1.05 13.08
CA GLN A 33 -3.36 -0.72 13.41
C GLN A 33 -4.30 -0.99 12.22
N PHE A 34 -3.91 -0.57 11.01
CA PHE A 34 -4.71 -0.82 9.82
C PHE A 34 -4.92 -2.32 9.57
N LEU A 35 -3.87 -3.13 9.68
CA LEU A 35 -3.98 -4.59 9.53
C LEU A 35 -4.83 -5.21 10.64
N TYR A 36 -4.70 -4.72 11.87
CA TYR A 36 -5.51 -5.14 13.00
C TYR A 36 -7.00 -4.88 12.74
N ASP A 37 -7.32 -3.67 12.30
CA ASP A 37 -8.69 -3.26 11.96
C ASP A 37 -9.26 -4.10 10.81
N GLN A 38 -8.45 -4.36 9.76
CA GLN A 38 -8.87 -5.20 8.61
C GLN A 38 -9.14 -6.67 9.00
N LEU A 39 -8.41 -7.21 9.98
CA LEU A 39 -8.59 -8.59 10.43
C LEU A 39 -9.78 -8.76 11.38
N HIS A 40 -10.16 -7.71 12.10
CA HIS A 40 -11.25 -7.73 13.07
C HIS A 40 -12.51 -6.98 12.58
N VAL A 41 -12.64 -6.77 11.27
CA VAL A 41 -13.85 -6.13 10.70
C VAL A 41 -15.08 -6.96 11.06
N GLY A 42 -15.93 -6.41 11.93
CA GLY A 42 -17.19 -7.03 12.35
C GLY A 42 -17.08 -7.90 13.60
N ASP A 43 -15.90 -8.08 14.17
CA ASP A 43 -15.71 -8.75 15.45
C ASP A 43 -15.89 -7.73 16.59
N HIS A 44 -17.03 -7.81 17.27
CA HIS A 44 -17.38 -6.89 18.35
C HIS A 44 -16.68 -7.25 19.67
N GLU A 45 -16.10 -8.45 19.75
CA GLU A 45 -15.39 -8.96 20.93
C GLU A 45 -13.86 -8.87 20.75
N ALA A 46 -13.40 -8.28 19.64
CA ALA A 46 -11.98 -8.07 19.41
C ALA A 46 -11.38 -7.20 20.52
N PRO A 47 -10.21 -7.56 21.06
CA PRO A 47 -9.55 -6.73 22.05
C PRO A 47 -9.19 -5.35 21.48
N ASP A 48 -8.92 -4.37 22.34
CA ASP A 48 -8.38 -3.10 21.87
C ASP A 48 -6.99 -3.32 21.23
N PHE A 49 -6.67 -2.49 20.23
CA PHE A 49 -5.36 -2.54 19.57
C PHE A 49 -4.23 -2.24 20.57
N ASP A 50 -3.33 -3.20 20.77
CA ASP A 50 -2.08 -3.03 21.53
C ASP A 50 -0.85 -3.17 20.60
N PRO A 51 -0.10 -2.09 20.35
CA PRO A 51 1.07 -2.11 19.48
C PRO A 51 2.24 -2.96 20.02
N VAL A 52 2.23 -3.35 21.29
CA VAL A 52 3.24 -4.26 21.87
C VAL A 52 2.88 -5.73 21.63
N ALA A 53 1.59 -6.04 21.60
CA ALA A 53 1.09 -7.39 21.37
C ALA A 53 1.05 -7.77 19.88
N VAL A 54 0.94 -6.77 18.98
CA VAL A 54 0.88 -6.98 17.54
C VAL A 54 2.30 -7.04 16.95
N PRO A 55 2.66 -8.08 16.18
CA PRO A 55 3.97 -8.17 15.57
C PRO A 55 4.19 -7.04 14.56
N SER A 56 5.39 -6.44 14.57
CA SER A 56 5.73 -5.37 13.64
C SER A 56 5.75 -5.87 12.19
N PHE A 57 5.01 -5.19 11.32
CA PHE A 57 5.06 -5.46 9.88
C PHE A 57 6.38 -4.92 9.29
N MET A 58 7.21 -5.82 8.76
CA MET A 58 8.47 -5.51 8.06
C MET A 58 8.42 -5.91 6.57
N GLY A 59 7.22 -6.05 6.02
CA GLY A 59 7.04 -6.41 4.62
C GLY A 59 7.18 -5.21 3.68
N ARG A 60 7.21 -5.50 2.37
CA ARG A 60 7.21 -4.46 1.35
C ARG A 60 5.83 -3.84 1.20
N VAL A 61 5.74 -2.50 1.30
CA VAL A 61 4.46 -1.76 1.18
C VAL A 61 4.37 -0.97 -0.15
N VAL A 62 5.50 -0.66 -0.77
CA VAL A 62 5.54 0.15 -2.00
C VAL A 62 5.56 -0.75 -3.24
N PHE A 63 4.57 -0.56 -4.10
CA PHE A 63 4.48 -1.18 -5.42
C PHE A 63 4.44 -0.07 -6.49
N SER A 64 5.35 -0.13 -7.47
CA SER A 64 5.45 0.87 -8.53
C SER A 64 4.39 0.71 -9.63
N SER A 65 3.51 -0.28 -9.49
CA SER A 65 2.45 -0.53 -10.46
C SER A 65 1.29 -1.27 -9.86
N ALA A 66 0.09 -1.03 -10.37
CA ALA A 66 -1.13 -1.75 -10.04
C ALA A 66 -1.81 -2.23 -11.31
N ALA A 67 -2.35 -3.45 -11.31
CA ALA A 67 -3.15 -3.97 -12.42
C ALA A 67 -4.60 -4.07 -12.00
N GLY A 68 -5.51 -3.49 -12.78
CA GLY A 68 -6.95 -3.56 -12.59
C GLY A 68 -7.59 -4.40 -13.69
N SER A 69 -8.48 -5.31 -13.32
CA SER A 69 -9.33 -6.03 -14.28
C SER A 69 -10.76 -5.53 -14.17
N PHE A 70 -11.37 -5.15 -15.30
CA PHE A 70 -12.75 -4.70 -15.34
C PHE A 70 -13.51 -5.34 -16.50
N HIS A 71 -14.83 -5.42 -16.33
CA HIS A 71 -15.76 -5.85 -17.37
C HIS A 71 -16.49 -4.63 -17.92
N ALA A 72 -16.50 -4.47 -19.24
CA ALA A 72 -17.29 -3.43 -19.87
C ALA A 72 -18.79 -3.70 -19.62
N PRO A 73 -19.61 -2.70 -19.24
CA PRO A 73 -21.03 -2.88 -18.93
C PRO A 73 -21.85 -3.51 -20.07
N SER A 74 -21.38 -3.41 -21.31
CA SER A 74 -22.02 -3.94 -22.52
C SER A 74 -21.72 -5.42 -22.78
N ASP A 75 -20.83 -6.07 -22.03
CA ASP A 75 -20.33 -7.41 -22.32
C ASP A 75 -20.64 -8.43 -21.21
N LEU A 76 -21.88 -8.41 -20.70
CA LEU A 76 -22.36 -9.41 -19.73
C LEU A 76 -22.53 -10.82 -20.35
N SER A 77 -22.36 -10.99 -21.66
CA SER A 77 -22.64 -12.26 -22.35
C SER A 77 -21.57 -12.73 -23.37
N GLY A 78 -20.44 -12.04 -23.53
CA GLY A 78 -19.34 -12.48 -24.39
C GLY A 78 -18.24 -13.19 -23.62
N THR A 79 -17.81 -14.36 -24.09
CA THR A 79 -16.70 -15.15 -23.52
C THR A 79 -15.32 -14.46 -23.58
N GLY A 80 -15.24 -13.20 -24.03
CA GLY A 80 -14.00 -12.43 -24.23
C GLY A 80 -13.95 -11.05 -23.56
N GLY A 81 -14.86 -10.74 -22.62
CA GLY A 81 -15.09 -9.37 -22.12
C GLY A 81 -14.25 -8.87 -20.94
N MET A 82 -13.18 -9.58 -20.55
CA MET A 82 -12.34 -9.17 -19.42
C MET A 82 -11.17 -8.31 -19.90
N GLN A 83 -11.23 -7.00 -19.63
CA GLN A 83 -10.13 -6.08 -19.92
C GLN A 83 -9.20 -6.00 -18.71
N ARG A 84 -7.89 -5.97 -18.95
CA ARG A 84 -6.87 -5.79 -17.91
C ARG A 84 -5.99 -4.60 -18.26
N GLU A 85 -6.01 -3.60 -17.39
CA GLU A 85 -5.19 -2.39 -17.52
C GLU A 85 -4.06 -2.42 -16.50
N HIS A 86 -2.89 -1.89 -16.88
CA HIS A 86 -1.72 -1.79 -16.02
C HIS A 86 -1.38 -0.32 -15.81
N ILE A 87 -1.51 0.14 -14.56
CA ILE A 87 -1.20 1.50 -14.15
C ILE A 87 0.20 1.47 -13.53
N GLN A 88 1.11 2.28 -14.05
CA GLN A 88 2.47 2.40 -13.54
C GLN A 88 2.67 3.78 -12.93
N ALA A 89 3.31 3.82 -11.77
CA ALA A 89 3.75 5.06 -11.15
C ALA A 89 5.02 5.51 -11.89
N THR A 90 4.90 6.47 -12.80
CA THR A 90 6.05 7.09 -13.45
C THR A 90 6.61 8.19 -12.55
N THR A 91 7.89 8.10 -12.19
CA THR A 91 8.59 9.09 -11.35
C THR A 91 9.00 10.37 -12.09
N SER A 92 8.80 10.44 -13.40
CA SER A 92 9.10 11.60 -14.24
C SER A 92 7.87 12.03 -15.03
N TRP A 93 7.44 13.27 -14.82
CA TRP A 93 6.40 13.95 -15.61
C TRP A 93 6.99 14.58 -16.86
#